data_AF-A0A5B9ER13-F1
#
_entry.id   AF-A0A5B9ER13-F1
#
_cell.length_a   1.000
_cell.length_b   1.000
_cell.length_c   1.000
_cell.angle_alpha   90.00
_cell.angle_beta   90.00
_cell.angle_gamma   90.00
#
_symmetry.space_group_name_H-M   'P 1'
#
loop_
_entity.id
_entity.type
_entity.pdbx_description
1 polymer ?
#
loop_
_entity_poly.entity_id
_entity_poly.type
_entity_poly.pdbx_seq_one_letter_code
_entity_poly.pdbx_strand_id
1 'polypeptide(L)'
;MGRSHWAAFLKYAAKMGLDAMEKYLSTQMPFWRFALHTLVISLACGAPLLVLYVLINPGLASHLVSGGPALARFLRQVVTNGLPVVFVTNYVSFFIYAVLTDRYGVGKVPVRLILSDLPLRVALFLVLHALTYVLSAQWYGSFGGSKSVALGVVAPTLVRSALFANLSGVYFYAVVLSALPLYLPALERGTAWCPAQRRWRGWRFLATLAIAASFAALLAGVTALIIALGSG
;
A
#
# COMPACT_ATOMS: atom_id res chain seq x y z
N MET A 1 16.71 -8.22 38.23
CA MET A 1 16.80 -7.01 37.38
C MET A 1 16.52 -7.41 35.94
N GLY A 2 15.59 -6.80 35.20
CA GLY A 2 15.47 -7.12 33.76
C GLY A 2 14.12 -6.99 33.04
N ARG A 3 13.02 -6.54 33.66
CA ARG A 3 11.72 -6.36 32.95
C ARG A 3 11.37 -4.90 32.61
N SER A 4 11.89 -3.91 33.35
CA SER A 4 11.55 -2.48 33.17
C SER A 4 12.24 -1.84 31.96
N HIS A 5 13.48 -2.21 31.68
CA HIS A 5 14.29 -1.59 30.61
C HIS A 5 13.77 -1.95 29.21
N TRP A 6 13.24 -3.16 29.04
CA TRP A 6 12.74 -3.64 27.75
C TRP A 6 11.36 -3.07 27.38
N ALA A 7 10.49 -2.85 28.37
CA ALA A 7 9.23 -2.13 28.15
C ALA A 7 9.47 -0.67 27.73
N ALA A 8 10.52 -0.05 28.29
CA ALA A 8 10.98 1.28 27.88
C ALA A 8 11.52 1.27 26.45
N PHE A 9 12.35 0.28 26.07
CA PHE A 9 12.87 0.12 24.71
C PHE A 9 11.78 -0.11 23.65
N LEU A 10 10.71 -0.85 23.97
CA LEU A 10 9.63 -1.12 23.03
C LEU A 10 8.68 0.07 22.86
N LYS A 11 8.38 0.79 23.97
CA LYS A 11 7.80 2.13 23.88
C LYS A 11 8.68 3.01 23.00
N TYR A 12 10.00 2.94 23.15
CA TYR A 12 10.95 3.70 22.37
C TYR A 12 10.91 3.33 20.87
N ALA A 13 10.79 2.07 20.48
CA ALA A 13 10.73 1.67 19.07
C ALA A 13 9.40 2.02 18.37
N ALA A 14 8.27 1.82 19.05
CA ALA A 14 6.96 2.25 18.53
C ALA A 14 6.86 3.78 18.48
N LYS A 15 7.39 4.44 19.53
CA LYS A 15 7.62 5.88 19.53
C LYS A 15 8.56 6.28 18.39
N MET A 16 9.64 5.57 18.11
CA MET A 16 10.57 5.89 17.02
C MET A 16 9.90 5.77 15.64
N GLY A 17 8.98 4.82 15.45
CA GLY A 17 8.16 4.73 14.24
C GLY A 17 7.16 5.90 14.11
N LEU A 18 6.51 6.28 15.20
CA LEU A 18 5.59 7.43 15.26
C LEU A 18 6.34 8.78 15.11
N ASP A 19 7.47 8.94 15.81
CA ASP A 19 8.38 10.08 15.76
C ASP A 19 9.01 10.19 14.36
N ALA A 20 9.33 9.06 13.70
CA ALA A 20 9.76 9.07 12.30
C ALA A 20 8.63 9.53 11.38
N MET A 21 7.39 9.05 11.57
CA MET A 21 6.24 9.55 10.81
C MET A 21 5.99 11.04 11.07
N GLU A 22 6.08 11.51 12.30
CA GLU A 22 5.95 12.94 12.63
C GLU A 22 7.07 13.78 12.01
N LYS A 23 8.32 13.30 12.09
CA LYS A 23 9.50 13.98 11.55
C LYS A 23 9.49 14.05 10.02
N TYR A 24 9.05 12.98 9.36
CA TYR A 24 9.08 12.86 7.90
C TYR A 24 7.72 13.13 7.23
N LEU A 25 6.61 13.20 7.95
CA LEU A 25 5.25 13.40 7.41
C LEU A 25 4.41 14.27 8.37
N SER A 26 4.73 15.57 8.41
CA SER A 26 3.99 16.59 9.19
C SER A 26 3.24 17.55 8.26
N THR A 27 2.10 18.09 8.68
CA THR A 27 1.40 19.13 7.88
C THR A 27 2.14 20.47 7.88
N GLN A 28 3.06 20.68 8.83
CA GLN A 28 3.86 21.91 8.94
C GLN A 28 5.00 21.97 7.92
N MET A 29 5.28 20.87 7.22
CA MET A 29 6.34 20.84 6.22
C MET A 29 5.84 21.33 4.85
N PRO A 30 6.73 21.91 4.02
CA PRO A 30 6.39 22.26 2.65
C PRO A 30 5.91 21.03 1.86
N PHE A 31 4.89 21.25 1.02
CA PHE A 31 4.29 20.21 0.16
C PHE A 31 5.33 19.32 -0.53
N TRP A 32 6.36 19.92 -1.14
CA TRP A 32 7.36 19.17 -1.90
C TRP A 32 8.18 18.19 -1.04
N ARG A 33 8.44 18.52 0.24
CA ARG A 33 9.15 17.62 1.17
C ARG A 33 8.27 16.45 1.54
N PHE A 34 7.00 16.71 1.83
CA PHE A 34 6.02 15.68 2.12
C PHE A 34 5.86 14.71 0.94
N ALA A 35 5.73 15.27 -0.27
CA ALA A 35 5.66 14.50 -1.51
C ALA A 35 6.93 13.67 -1.73
N LEU A 36 8.12 14.24 -1.51
CA LEU A 36 9.38 13.52 -1.67
C LEU A 36 9.50 12.35 -0.69
N HIS A 37 9.20 12.54 0.60
CA HIS A 37 9.23 11.45 1.58
C HIS A 37 8.22 10.35 1.23
N THR A 38 7.01 10.73 0.81
CA THR A 38 6.00 9.78 0.33
C THR A 38 6.50 9.00 -0.88
N LEU A 39 7.17 9.66 -1.83
CA LEU A 39 7.74 9.02 -3.01
C LEU A 39 8.85 8.04 -2.62
N VAL A 40 9.77 8.43 -1.73
CA VAL A 40 10.84 7.56 -1.23
C VAL A 40 10.27 6.32 -0.54
N ILE A 41 9.27 6.48 0.32
CA ILE A 41 8.61 5.33 0.98
C ILE A 41 7.95 4.43 -0.06
N SER A 42 7.22 5.01 -1.02
CA SER A 42 6.55 4.27 -2.10
C SER A 42 7.54 3.45 -2.93
N LEU A 43 8.70 4.02 -3.26
CA LEU A 43 9.78 3.35 -3.98
C LEU A 43 10.47 2.29 -3.11
N ALA A 44 10.74 2.58 -1.85
CA ALA A 44 11.40 1.64 -0.92
C ALA A 44 10.54 0.40 -0.67
N CYS A 45 9.21 0.54 -0.62
CA CYS A 45 8.29 -0.60 -0.52
C CYS A 45 8.04 -1.27 -1.87
N GLY A 46 8.01 -0.52 -2.97
CA GLY A 46 7.68 -1.04 -4.30
C GLY A 46 8.84 -1.76 -5.01
N ALA A 47 10.07 -1.22 -4.93
CA ALA A 47 11.22 -1.76 -5.67
C ALA A 47 11.57 -3.20 -5.27
N PRO A 48 11.62 -3.58 -3.98
CA PRO A 48 11.88 -4.97 -3.59
C PRO A 48 10.79 -5.93 -4.09
N LEU A 49 9.53 -5.50 -4.07
CA LEU A 49 8.41 -6.29 -4.59
C LEU A 49 8.46 -6.43 -6.11
N LEU A 50 8.94 -5.41 -6.82
CA LEU A 50 9.13 -5.45 -8.26
C LEU A 50 10.23 -6.45 -8.64
N VAL A 51 11.35 -6.42 -7.92
CA VAL A 51 12.43 -7.42 -8.07
C VAL A 51 11.90 -8.82 -7.80
N LEU A 52 11.20 -9.01 -6.68
CA LEU A 52 10.58 -10.29 -6.34
C LEU A 52 9.64 -10.77 -7.46
N TYR A 53 8.76 -9.89 -7.96
CA TYR A 53 7.84 -10.21 -9.05
C TYR A 53 8.59 -10.67 -10.31
N VAL A 54 9.66 -9.97 -10.70
CA VAL A 54 10.48 -10.37 -11.85
C VAL A 54 11.13 -11.75 -11.64
N LEU A 55 11.59 -12.04 -10.42
CA LEU A 55 12.25 -13.31 -10.10
C LEU A 55 11.29 -14.51 -10.03
N ILE A 56 10.06 -14.32 -9.55
CA ILE A 56 9.09 -15.42 -9.42
C ILE A 56 8.31 -15.71 -10.70
N ASN A 57 8.37 -14.85 -11.72
CA ASN A 57 7.68 -15.04 -13.00
C ASN A 57 8.68 -15.63 -14.03
N PRO A 58 8.57 -16.93 -14.38
CA PRO A 58 9.51 -17.58 -15.28
C PRO A 58 9.63 -16.86 -16.63
N GLY A 59 10.85 -16.71 -17.13
CA GLY A 59 11.14 -16.07 -18.41
C GLY A 59 11.07 -14.53 -18.40
N LEU A 60 10.42 -13.90 -17.41
CA LEU A 60 10.30 -12.44 -17.37
C LEU A 60 11.67 -11.77 -17.19
N ALA A 61 12.51 -12.27 -16.29
CA ALA A 61 13.86 -11.75 -16.09
C ALA A 61 14.69 -11.79 -17.39
N SER A 62 14.73 -12.92 -18.09
CA SER A 62 15.44 -13.05 -19.36
C SER A 62 14.89 -12.11 -20.44
N HIS A 63 13.57 -11.94 -20.52
CA HIS A 63 12.94 -11.02 -21.48
C HIS A 63 13.22 -9.54 -21.17
N LEU A 64 13.43 -9.18 -19.90
CA LEU A 64 13.78 -7.81 -19.52
C LEU A 64 15.27 -7.52 -19.74
N VAL A 65 16.15 -8.48 -19.44
CA VAL A 65 17.61 -8.36 -19.63
C VAL A 65 17.97 -8.24 -21.11
N SER A 66 17.21 -8.87 -22.02
CA SER A 66 17.38 -8.68 -23.46
C SER A 66 17.05 -7.26 -23.94
N GLY A 67 16.49 -6.41 -23.08
CA GLY A 67 16.20 -5.01 -23.38
C GLY A 67 15.07 -4.81 -24.40
N GLY A 68 15.15 -3.70 -25.13
CA GLY A 68 14.26 -3.40 -26.25
C GLY A 68 12.79 -3.09 -25.86
N PRO A 69 11.83 -3.34 -26.78
CA PRO A 69 10.43 -2.95 -26.60
C PRO A 69 9.73 -3.59 -25.39
N ALA A 70 10.18 -4.76 -24.93
CA ALA A 70 9.62 -5.42 -23.76
C ALA A 70 9.99 -4.66 -22.47
N LEU A 71 11.26 -4.34 -22.29
CA LEU A 71 11.74 -3.53 -21.17
C LEU A 71 11.11 -2.13 -21.16
N ALA A 72 11.03 -1.47 -22.32
CA ALA A 72 10.41 -0.16 -22.44
C ALA A 72 8.92 -0.19 -22.04
N ARG A 73 8.17 -1.21 -22.45
CA ARG A 73 6.76 -1.40 -22.06
C ARG A 73 6.61 -1.67 -20.56
N PHE A 74 7.48 -2.51 -20.00
CA PHE A 74 7.49 -2.81 -18.57
C PHE A 74 7.79 -1.57 -17.72
N LEU A 75 8.87 -0.85 -18.02
CA LEU A 75 9.24 0.38 -17.31
C LEU A 75 8.16 1.45 -17.44
N ARG A 76 7.57 1.62 -18.64
CA ARG A 76 6.43 2.51 -18.83
C ARG A 76 5.27 2.11 -17.94
N GLN A 77 4.90 0.83 -17.88
CA GLN A 77 3.81 0.38 -17.02
C GLN A 77 4.09 0.65 -15.53
N VAL A 78 5.34 0.50 -15.08
CA VAL A 78 5.76 0.83 -13.71
C VAL A 78 5.68 2.33 -13.46
N VAL A 79 6.22 3.16 -14.36
CA VAL A 79 6.34 4.61 -14.16
C VAL A 79 5.04 5.36 -14.39
N THR A 80 4.20 4.94 -15.35
CA THR A 80 2.98 5.69 -15.74
C THR A 80 1.70 5.14 -15.11
N ASN A 81 1.71 3.90 -14.62
CA ASN A 81 0.54 3.31 -13.95
C ASN A 81 0.86 3.00 -12.49
N GLY A 82 1.87 2.16 -12.24
CA GLY A 82 2.17 1.66 -10.90
C GLY A 82 2.57 2.73 -9.90
N LEU A 83 3.65 3.43 -10.18
CA LEU A 83 4.21 4.45 -9.29
C LEU A 83 3.20 5.55 -8.97
N PRO A 84 2.44 6.12 -9.92
CA PRO A 84 1.39 7.09 -9.62
C PRO A 84 0.32 6.55 -8.68
N VAL A 85 -0.16 5.31 -8.89
CA VAL A 85 -1.18 4.71 -8.02
C VAL A 85 -0.65 4.57 -6.58
N VAL A 86 0.54 4.00 -6.42
CA VAL A 86 1.15 3.78 -5.09
C VAL A 86 1.41 5.12 -4.41
N PHE A 87 2.02 6.07 -5.14
CA PHE A 87 2.35 7.39 -4.63
C PHE A 87 1.11 8.15 -4.17
N VAL A 88 0.08 8.28 -5.01
CA VAL A 88 -1.13 9.06 -4.67
C VAL A 88 -1.88 8.42 -3.51
N THR A 89 -2.00 7.09 -3.51
CA THR A 89 -2.67 6.37 -2.41
C THR A 89 -1.93 6.58 -1.09
N ASN A 90 -0.59 6.43 -1.09
CA ASN A 90 0.22 6.70 0.09
C ASN A 90 0.16 8.17 0.53
N TYR A 91 0.23 9.11 -0.43
CA TYR A 91 0.20 10.54 -0.15
C TYR A 91 -1.08 10.93 0.59
N VAL A 92 -2.24 10.55 0.04
CA VAL A 92 -3.55 10.88 0.62
C VAL A 92 -3.67 10.30 2.02
N SER A 93 -3.33 9.02 2.20
CA SER A 93 -3.40 8.35 3.50
C SER A 93 -2.45 8.94 4.53
N PHE A 94 -1.19 9.19 4.16
CA PHE A 94 -0.22 9.81 5.06
C PHE A 94 -0.61 11.24 5.42
N PHE A 95 -1.14 12.00 4.47
CA PHE A 95 -1.58 13.37 4.71
C PHE A 95 -2.77 13.40 5.68
N ILE A 96 -3.78 12.53 5.48
CA ILE A 96 -4.89 12.39 6.42
C ILE A 96 -4.39 11.99 7.81
N TYR A 97 -3.43 11.05 7.89
CA TYR A 97 -2.83 10.67 9.16
C TYR A 97 -2.10 11.84 9.85
N ALA A 98 -1.35 12.65 9.10
CA ALA A 98 -0.68 13.83 9.61
C ALA A 98 -1.70 14.84 10.17
N VAL A 99 -2.77 15.14 9.42
CA VAL A 99 -3.87 16.02 9.87
C VAL A 99 -4.54 15.50 11.14
N LEU A 100 -4.79 14.19 11.22
CA LEU A 100 -5.36 13.57 12.43
C LEU A 100 -4.37 13.66 13.60
N THR A 101 -3.08 13.51 13.34
CA THR A 101 -2.04 13.60 14.37
C THR A 101 -1.93 15.01 14.92
N ASP A 102 -2.00 16.05 14.08
CA ASP A 102 -2.02 17.44 14.54
C ASP A 102 -3.27 17.75 15.36
N ARG A 103 -4.43 17.19 14.98
CA ARG A 103 -5.69 17.40 15.68
C ARG A 103 -5.75 16.73 17.05
N TYR A 104 -5.28 15.48 17.16
CA TYR A 104 -5.45 14.67 18.37
C TYR A 104 -4.17 14.55 19.22
N GLY A 105 -3.01 14.81 18.63
CA GLY A 105 -1.69 14.54 19.19
C GLY A 105 -1.15 13.15 18.82
N VAL A 106 0.18 13.05 18.81
CA VAL A 106 0.92 11.81 18.52
C VAL A 106 0.49 10.69 19.46
N GLY A 107 0.19 9.52 18.88
CA GLY A 107 -0.25 8.35 19.65
C GLY A 107 -1.63 8.47 20.30
N LYS A 108 -2.35 9.57 20.09
CA LYS A 108 -3.71 9.81 20.60
C LYS A 108 -4.79 9.69 19.53
N VAL A 109 -4.42 9.60 18.25
CA VAL A 109 -5.36 9.35 17.15
C VAL A 109 -6.18 8.08 17.45
N PRO A 110 -7.54 8.16 17.45
CA PRO A 110 -8.41 7.03 17.70
C PRO A 110 -8.14 5.86 16.75
N VAL A 111 -8.05 4.64 17.29
CA VAL A 111 -7.75 3.42 16.49
C VAL A 111 -8.74 3.25 15.34
N ARG A 112 -10.03 3.54 15.54
CA ARG A 112 -11.05 3.48 14.47
C ARG A 112 -10.72 4.35 13.26
N LEU A 113 -10.14 5.54 13.46
CA LEU A 113 -9.78 6.46 12.37
C LEU A 113 -8.52 5.98 11.63
N ILE A 114 -7.63 5.30 12.34
CA ILE A 114 -6.48 4.63 11.72
C ILE A 114 -6.96 3.43 10.91
N LEU A 115 -7.91 2.65 11.42
CA LEU A 115 -8.45 1.49 10.70
C LEU A 115 -9.32 1.87 9.50
N SER A 116 -9.95 3.05 9.48
CA SER A 116 -10.66 3.56 8.28
C SER A 116 -9.73 3.89 7.11
N ASP A 117 -8.41 3.94 7.33
CA ASP A 117 -7.43 4.09 6.26
C ASP A 117 -7.40 2.87 5.32
N LEU A 118 -7.71 1.67 5.82
CA LEU A 118 -7.75 0.44 5.02
C LEU A 118 -8.79 0.52 3.88
N PRO A 119 -10.09 0.76 4.13
CA PRO A 119 -11.07 0.89 3.07
C PRO A 119 -10.80 2.10 2.16
N LEU A 120 -10.26 3.20 2.70
CA LEU A 120 -9.84 4.36 1.91
C LEU A 120 -8.77 3.97 0.88
N ARG A 121 -7.71 3.27 1.29
CA ARG A 121 -6.63 2.83 0.40
C ARG A 121 -7.13 1.87 -0.67
N VAL A 122 -8.02 0.93 -0.32
CA VAL A 122 -8.62 0.03 -1.32
C VAL A 122 -9.46 0.80 -2.34
N ALA A 123 -10.27 1.76 -1.89
CA ALA A 123 -11.05 2.61 -2.79
C ALA A 123 -10.16 3.45 -3.72
N LEU A 124 -9.14 4.12 -3.16
CA LEU A 124 -8.16 4.89 -3.95
C LEU A 124 -7.44 4.00 -4.95
N PHE A 125 -6.98 2.83 -4.53
CA PHE A 125 -6.26 1.89 -5.39
C PHE A 125 -7.11 1.45 -6.59
N LEU A 126 -8.40 1.18 -6.36
CA LEU A 126 -9.36 0.81 -7.41
C LEU A 126 -9.62 1.98 -8.38
N VAL A 127 -9.95 3.16 -7.85
CA VAL A 127 -10.27 4.34 -8.66
C VAL A 127 -9.07 4.77 -9.50
N LEU A 128 -7.87 4.80 -8.91
CA LEU A 128 -6.66 5.18 -9.62
C LEU A 128 -6.26 4.14 -10.67
N HIS A 129 -6.48 2.83 -10.43
CA HIS A 129 -6.29 1.81 -11.46
C HIS A 129 -7.24 1.99 -12.63
N ALA A 130 -8.53 2.22 -12.38
CA ALA A 130 -9.50 2.50 -13.43
C ALA A 130 -9.11 3.74 -14.24
N LEU A 131 -8.74 4.83 -13.56
CA LEU A 131 -8.30 6.06 -14.18
C LEU A 131 -7.06 5.85 -15.07
N THR A 132 -6.01 5.22 -14.53
CA THR A 132 -4.76 4.97 -15.27
C THR A 132 -4.97 4.04 -16.47
N TYR A 133 -5.92 3.10 -16.39
CA TYR A 133 -6.28 2.22 -17.52
C TYR A 133 -7.00 3.00 -18.62
N VAL A 134 -7.97 3.86 -18.26
CA VAL A 134 -8.66 4.74 -19.21
C VAL A 134 -7.69 5.71 -19.88
N LEU A 135 -6.84 6.37 -19.10
CA LEU A 135 -5.81 7.27 -19.63
C LEU A 135 -4.83 6.51 -20.54
N SER A 136 -4.44 5.30 -20.15
CA SER A 136 -3.58 4.46 -20.97
C SER A 136 -4.23 4.06 -22.30
N ALA A 137 -5.54 3.82 -22.32
CA ALA A 137 -6.26 3.55 -23.55
C ALA A 137 -6.25 4.77 -24.47
N GLN A 138 -6.52 5.95 -23.93
CA GLN A 138 -6.62 7.18 -24.72
C GLN A 138 -5.27 7.71 -25.22
N TRP A 139 -4.24 7.71 -24.38
CA TRP A 139 -2.95 8.32 -24.71
C TRP A 139 -1.97 7.37 -25.38
N TYR A 140 -2.09 6.06 -25.11
CA TYR A 140 -1.12 5.07 -25.61
C TYR A 140 -1.75 3.98 -26.48
N GLY A 141 -3.05 4.07 -26.79
CA GLY A 141 -3.76 3.04 -27.55
C GLY A 141 -3.84 1.67 -26.86
N SER A 142 -3.58 1.61 -25.55
CA SER A 142 -3.76 0.37 -24.77
C SER A 142 -5.20 -0.12 -24.88
N PHE A 143 -5.44 -1.43 -24.77
CA PHE A 143 -6.79 -2.01 -24.89
C PHE A 143 -7.49 -1.67 -26.22
N GLY A 144 -6.71 -1.45 -27.30
CA GLY A 144 -7.23 -1.01 -28.59
C GLY A 144 -7.82 0.39 -28.58
N GLY A 145 -7.49 1.23 -27.58
CA GLY A 145 -8.03 2.57 -27.41
C GLY A 145 -9.42 2.65 -26.75
N SER A 146 -10.03 1.50 -26.43
CA SER A 146 -11.39 1.46 -25.89
C SER A 146 -11.44 1.65 -24.38
N LYS A 147 -12.20 2.66 -23.93
CA LYS A 147 -12.45 2.92 -22.50
C LYS A 147 -13.25 1.80 -21.84
N SER A 148 -14.24 1.25 -22.55
CA SER A 148 -15.10 0.18 -22.00
C SER A 148 -14.31 -1.11 -21.82
N VAL A 149 -13.43 -1.46 -22.76
CA VAL A 149 -12.50 -2.60 -22.62
C VAL A 149 -11.54 -2.35 -21.46
N ALA A 150 -10.96 -1.14 -21.39
CA ALA A 150 -10.06 -0.76 -20.30
C ALA A 150 -10.72 -0.92 -18.92
N LEU A 151 -11.96 -0.45 -18.75
CA LEU A 151 -12.72 -0.61 -17.50
C LEU A 151 -13.12 -2.07 -17.24
N GLY A 152 -13.52 -2.81 -18.27
CA GLY A 152 -13.95 -4.21 -18.16
C GLY A 152 -12.86 -5.14 -17.63
N VAL A 153 -11.58 -4.80 -17.84
CA VAL A 153 -10.46 -5.61 -17.33
C VAL A 153 -9.95 -5.18 -15.94
N VAL A 154 -10.40 -4.04 -15.39
CA VAL A 154 -9.93 -3.53 -14.09
C VAL A 154 -10.25 -4.54 -12.99
N ALA A 155 -11.52 -4.96 -12.89
CA ALA A 155 -11.93 -5.84 -11.82
C ALA A 155 -11.25 -7.23 -11.90
N PRO A 156 -11.22 -7.94 -13.04
CA PRO A 156 -10.43 -9.18 -13.17
C PRO A 156 -8.94 -8.99 -12.83
N THR A 157 -8.36 -7.83 -13.19
CA THR A 157 -6.97 -7.51 -12.85
C THR A 157 -6.78 -7.37 -11.33
N LEU A 158 -7.70 -6.69 -10.63
CA LEU A 158 -7.58 -6.44 -9.20
C LEU A 158 -7.80 -7.70 -8.34
N VAL A 159 -8.68 -8.63 -8.77
CA VAL A 159 -8.79 -9.95 -8.13
C VAL A 159 -7.44 -10.69 -8.18
N ARG A 160 -6.79 -10.69 -9.35
CA ARG A 160 -5.45 -11.29 -9.50
C ARG A 160 -4.37 -10.52 -8.72
N SER A 161 -4.54 -9.21 -8.57
CA SER A 161 -3.61 -8.36 -7.81
C SER A 161 -3.61 -8.73 -6.33
N ALA A 162 -4.77 -9.05 -5.76
CA ALA A 162 -4.90 -9.51 -4.37
C ALA A 162 -4.14 -10.84 -4.10
N LEU A 163 -3.83 -11.61 -5.14
CA LEU A 163 -3.06 -12.86 -5.08
C LEU A 163 -1.59 -12.67 -5.52
N PHE A 164 -1.14 -11.43 -5.72
CA PHE A 164 0.19 -11.12 -6.27
C PHE A 164 0.46 -11.76 -7.65
N ALA A 165 -0.59 -12.07 -8.41
CA ALA A 165 -0.51 -12.84 -9.66
C ALA A 165 -0.30 -12.00 -10.92
N ASN A 166 -0.10 -10.69 -10.78
CA ASN A 166 0.19 -9.75 -11.86
C ASN A 166 0.94 -8.51 -11.33
N LEU A 167 1.38 -7.65 -12.25
CA LEU A 167 2.14 -6.46 -11.90
C LEU A 167 1.36 -5.46 -11.03
N SER A 168 0.04 -5.36 -11.18
CA SER A 168 -0.81 -4.56 -10.29
C SER A 168 -0.80 -5.07 -8.85
N GLY A 169 -0.58 -6.38 -8.63
CA GLY A 169 -0.29 -6.95 -7.32
C GLY A 169 0.95 -6.34 -6.66
N VAL A 170 2.02 -6.08 -7.42
CA VAL A 170 3.23 -5.40 -6.89
C VAL A 170 2.86 -4.05 -6.28
N TYR A 171 2.05 -3.28 -7.00
CA TYR A 171 1.61 -1.95 -6.56
C TYR A 171 0.70 -2.04 -5.34
N PHE A 172 -0.20 -3.02 -5.33
CA PHE A 172 -1.10 -3.26 -4.21
C PHE A 172 -0.32 -3.55 -2.92
N TYR A 173 0.60 -4.51 -2.96
CA TYR A 173 1.39 -4.86 -1.79
C TYR A 173 2.39 -3.76 -1.41
N ALA A 174 2.84 -2.91 -2.34
CA ALA A 174 3.63 -1.73 -2.01
C ALA A 174 2.82 -0.74 -1.16
N VAL A 175 1.54 -0.51 -1.47
CA VAL A 175 0.61 0.29 -0.65
C VAL A 175 0.42 -0.34 0.72
N VAL A 176 0.23 -1.67 0.79
CA VAL A 176 0.06 -2.39 2.06
C VAL A 176 1.31 -2.26 2.95
N LEU A 177 2.50 -2.51 2.39
CA LEU A 177 3.77 -2.41 3.13
C LEU A 177 4.01 -0.99 3.63
N SER A 178 3.68 0.02 2.83
CA SER A 178 3.80 1.42 3.19
C SER A 178 2.90 1.82 4.37
N ALA A 179 1.80 1.10 4.60
CA ALA A 179 0.82 1.39 5.64
C ALA A 179 1.16 0.75 7.01
N LEU A 180 2.07 -0.24 7.04
CA LEU A 180 2.43 -0.96 8.28
C LEU A 180 2.88 -0.05 9.44
N PRO A 181 3.66 1.02 9.22
CA PRO A 181 4.05 1.94 10.28
C PRO A 181 2.86 2.63 10.96
N LEU A 182 1.72 2.79 10.27
CA LEU A 182 0.50 3.38 10.82
C LEU A 182 -0.29 2.39 11.68
N TYR A 183 -0.36 1.13 11.23
CA TYR A 183 -1.23 0.13 11.85
C TYR A 183 -0.61 -0.58 13.04
N LEU A 184 0.70 -0.85 13.03
CA LEU A 184 1.35 -1.56 14.14
C LEU A 184 1.16 -0.84 15.48
N PRO A 185 1.41 0.49 15.60
CA PRO A 185 1.17 1.21 16.87
C PRO A 185 -0.33 1.30 17.24
N ALA A 186 -1.23 1.25 16.26
CA ALA A 186 -2.67 1.23 16.52
C ALA A 186 -3.13 -0.11 17.10
N LEU A 187 -2.65 -1.22 16.54
CA LEU A 187 -2.90 -2.56 17.04
C LEU A 187 -2.31 -2.76 18.44
N GLU A 188 -1.09 -2.28 18.70
CA GLU A 188 -0.48 -2.36 20.04
C GLU A 188 -1.29 -1.63 21.13
N ARG A 189 -1.92 -0.49 20.77
CA ARG A 189 -2.82 0.22 21.67
C ARG A 189 -4.14 -0.52 21.86
N GLY A 190 -4.70 -1.09 20.80
CA GLY A 190 -5.93 -1.86 20.85
C GLY A 190 -5.81 -3.17 21.65
N THR A 191 -4.67 -3.84 21.57
CA THR A 191 -4.41 -5.13 22.25
C THR A 191 -3.75 -4.99 23.62
N ALA A 192 -3.64 -3.75 24.14
CA ALA A 192 -3.05 -3.48 25.45
C ALA A 192 -3.68 -4.30 26.60
N TRP A 193 -4.90 -4.81 26.40
CA TRP A 193 -5.73 -5.58 27.30
C TRP A 193 -5.38 -7.08 27.35
N CYS A 194 -4.55 -7.59 26.44
CA CYS A 194 -4.14 -9.00 26.39
C CYS A 194 -2.64 -9.18 26.75
N PRO A 195 -2.30 -9.51 28.01
CA PRO A 195 -0.91 -9.64 28.46
C PRO A 195 -0.12 -10.76 27.76
N ALA A 196 -0.80 -11.83 27.30
CA ALA A 196 -0.19 -12.98 26.65
C ALA A 196 0.44 -12.66 25.28
N GLN A 197 -0.20 -11.80 24.48
CA GLN A 197 0.34 -11.34 23.19
C GLN A 197 1.65 -10.56 23.37
N ARG A 198 1.82 -9.87 24.51
CA ARG A 198 3.00 -9.06 24.80
C ARG A 198 4.28 -9.88 25.01
N ARG A 199 4.16 -11.20 25.23
CA ARG A 199 5.29 -12.10 25.58
C ARG A 199 5.93 -12.79 24.37
N TRP A 200 5.24 -12.92 23.24
CA TRP A 200 5.75 -13.60 22.04
C TRP A 200 5.87 -12.66 20.83
N ARG A 201 7.10 -12.27 20.48
CA ARG A 201 7.38 -11.29 19.40
C ARG A 201 6.84 -11.70 18.01
N GLY A 202 6.54 -12.98 17.79
CA GLY A 202 5.93 -13.48 16.55
C GLY A 202 4.52 -12.92 16.28
N TRP A 203 3.84 -12.39 17.30
CA TRP A 203 2.52 -11.76 17.11
C TRP A 203 2.56 -10.59 16.13
N ARG A 204 3.65 -9.80 16.06
CA ARG A 204 3.78 -8.67 15.13
C ARG A 204 3.87 -9.13 13.68
N PHE A 205 4.54 -10.25 13.45
CA PHE A 205 4.57 -10.89 12.15
C PHE A 205 3.16 -11.37 11.77
N LEU A 206 2.46 -12.05 12.68
CA LEU A 206 1.06 -12.44 12.46
C LEU A 206 0.13 -11.24 12.25
N ALA A 207 0.31 -10.14 12.97
CA ALA A 207 -0.47 -8.92 12.80
C ALA A 207 -0.21 -8.27 11.44
N THR A 208 1.04 -8.25 10.99
CA THR A 208 1.42 -7.78 9.65
C THR A 208 0.77 -8.64 8.57
N LEU A 209 0.81 -9.96 8.72
CA LEU A 209 0.12 -10.89 7.84
C LEU A 209 -1.40 -10.70 7.86
N ALA A 210 -1.99 -10.51 9.04
CA ALA A 210 -3.42 -10.30 9.19
C ALA A 210 -3.88 -8.98 8.55
N ILE A 211 -3.10 -7.90 8.70
CA ILE A 211 -3.34 -6.64 7.99
C ILE A 211 -3.28 -6.89 6.48
N ALA A 212 -2.20 -7.49 5.97
CA ALA A 212 -2.03 -7.74 4.54
C ALA A 212 -3.17 -8.63 3.98
N ALA A 213 -3.56 -9.67 4.72
CA ALA A 213 -4.68 -10.52 4.38
C ALA A 213 -6.01 -9.76 4.38
N SER A 214 -6.23 -8.85 5.34
CA SER A 214 -7.45 -8.02 5.41
C SER A 214 -7.55 -7.08 4.20
N PHE A 215 -6.43 -6.49 3.79
CA PHE A 215 -6.34 -5.71 2.56
C PHE A 215 -6.69 -6.56 1.34
N ALA A 216 -6.03 -7.71 1.19
CA ALA A 216 -6.24 -8.60 0.04
C ALA A 216 -7.68 -9.11 -0.03
N ALA A 217 -8.25 -9.52 1.10
CA ALA A 217 -9.64 -9.96 1.21
C ALA A 217 -10.61 -8.83 0.87
N LEU A 218 -10.39 -7.61 1.37
CA LEU A 218 -11.25 -6.48 1.05
C LEU A 218 -11.18 -6.13 -0.45
N LEU A 219 -9.97 -6.06 -1.03
CA LEU A 219 -9.82 -5.79 -2.45
C LEU A 219 -10.52 -6.87 -3.28
N ALA A 220 -10.27 -8.15 -2.99
CA ALA A 220 -10.89 -9.26 -3.70
C ALA A 220 -12.42 -9.24 -3.56
N GLY A 221 -12.95 -9.02 -2.36
CA GLY A 221 -14.39 -8.98 -2.08
C GLY A 221 -15.10 -7.84 -2.80
N VAL A 222 -14.59 -6.60 -2.70
CA VAL A 222 -15.14 -5.44 -3.42
C VAL A 222 -15.11 -5.66 -4.93
N THR A 223 -14.00 -6.21 -5.42
CA THR A 223 -13.83 -6.44 -6.86
C THR A 223 -14.74 -7.56 -7.38
N ALA A 224 -14.90 -8.65 -6.63
CA ALA A 224 -15.83 -9.72 -6.97
C ALA A 224 -17.28 -9.21 -6.97
N LEU A 225 -17.64 -8.34 -6.02
CA LEU A 225 -18.95 -7.70 -5.99
C LEU A 225 -19.18 -6.83 -7.25
N ILE A 226 -18.20 -6.05 -7.66
CA ILE A 226 -18.29 -5.24 -8.90
C ILE A 226 -18.52 -6.14 -10.13
N ILE A 227 -17.83 -7.28 -10.21
CA ILE A 227 -18.04 -8.24 -11.31
C ILE A 227 -19.45 -8.79 -11.27
N ALA A 228 -19.92 -9.26 -10.11
CA ALA A 228 -21.26 -9.82 -9.96
C ALA A 228 -22.37 -8.83 -10.32
N LEU A 229 -22.22 -7.56 -9.92
CA LEU A 229 -23.17 -6.48 -10.23
C LEU A 229 -23.11 -6.05 -11.70
N GLY A 230 -21.96 -6.20 -12.37
CA GLY A 230 -21.81 -5.87 -13.79
C GLY A 230 -22.24 -6.98 -14.76
N SER A 231 -22.54 -8.18 -14.24
CA SER A 231 -22.99 -9.34 -15.02
C SER A 231 -24.50 -9.59 -15.00
N GLY A 232 -25.27 -8.76 -14.29
CA GLY A 232 -26.75 -8.77 -14.28
C GLY A 232 -27.30 -7.61 -15.10
#